data_AF-A0A350P8A3-F1
#
_entry.id   AF-A0A350P8A3-F1
#
_cell.length_a   1.000
_cell.length_b   1.000
_cell.length_c   1.000
_cell.angle_alpha   90.00
_cell.angle_beta   90.00
_cell.angle_gamma   90.00
#
_symmetry.space_group_name_H-M   'P 1'
#
loop_
_entity.id
_entity.type
_entity.pdbx_description
1 polymer ?
#
loop_
_entity_poly.entity_id
_entity_poly.type
_entity_poly.pdbx_seq_one_letter_code
_entity_poly.pdbx_strand_id
1 'polypeptide(L)'
;MKVTNKHNLPEPVFKALSKDNYSMGDAEISVTTMIDSPRINILRRKHWDELTEDVSDKVWSVLGTAVHNIFEAEESADYILEERLHVTFKDWKVSGAIDVQRMNPDGTLSIADYKCTSVWSVI
;
A
#
# COMPACT_ATOMS: atom_id res chain seq x y z
N MET A 1 8.26 10.68 -11.15
CA MET A 1 8.34 9.34 -11.74
C MET A 1 7.55 9.30 -13.02
N LYS A 2 8.08 8.67 -14.08
CA LYS A 2 7.46 8.58 -15.41
C LYS A 2 6.98 7.16 -15.66
N VAL A 3 5.69 6.98 -15.95
CA VAL A 3 5.11 5.67 -16.28
C VAL A 3 5.24 5.41 -17.79
N THR A 4 5.75 4.24 -18.18
CA THR A 4 5.88 3.81 -19.59
C THR A 4 4.91 2.68 -19.95
N ASN A 5 4.69 2.49 -21.26
CA ASN A 5 3.91 1.37 -21.79
C ASN A 5 4.75 0.59 -22.83
N LYS A 6 5.83 -0.08 -22.39
CA LYS A 6 6.78 -0.79 -23.27
C LYS A 6 6.13 -1.94 -24.03
N HIS A 7 5.06 -2.50 -23.50
CA HIS A 7 4.36 -3.66 -24.07
C HIS A 7 3.16 -3.29 -24.93
N ASN A 8 2.94 -1.99 -25.21
CA ASN A 8 1.79 -1.50 -25.99
C ASN A 8 0.45 -2.05 -25.49
N LEU A 9 0.26 -2.08 -24.17
CA LEU A 9 -1.00 -2.47 -23.57
C LEU A 9 -2.13 -1.57 -24.08
N PRO A 10 -3.36 -2.10 -24.27
CA PRO A 10 -4.49 -1.29 -24.68
C PRO A 10 -4.70 -0.07 -23.78
N GLU A 11 -5.09 1.06 -24.37
CA GLU A 11 -5.25 2.34 -23.67
C GLU A 11 -6.10 2.26 -22.39
N PRO A 12 -7.22 1.51 -22.34
CA PRO A 12 -7.98 1.36 -21.09
C PRO A 12 -7.18 0.68 -19.97
N VAL A 13 -6.38 -0.32 -20.31
CA VAL A 13 -5.54 -1.07 -19.36
C VAL A 13 -4.41 -0.17 -18.87
N PHE A 14 -3.74 0.54 -19.78
CA PHE A 14 -2.69 1.49 -19.44
C PHE A 14 -3.22 2.56 -18.46
N LYS A 15 -4.38 3.18 -18.76
CA LYS A 15 -5.00 4.17 -17.88
C LYS A 15 -5.39 3.59 -16.52
N ALA A 16 -5.95 2.38 -16.48
CA ALA A 16 -6.36 1.75 -15.23
C ALA A 16 -5.16 1.49 -14.31
N LEU A 17 -4.07 0.97 -14.85
CA LEU A 17 -2.86 0.64 -14.10
C LEU A 17 -1.98 1.85 -13.78
N SER A 18 -2.09 2.93 -14.56
CA SER A 18 -1.31 4.16 -14.34
C SER A 18 -1.92 5.12 -13.32
N LYS A 19 -3.15 4.86 -12.86
CA LYS A 19 -3.79 5.67 -11.82
C LYS A 19 -3.04 5.49 -10.50
N ASP A 20 -2.44 6.57 -10.03
CA ASP A 20 -1.91 6.64 -8.67
C ASP A 20 -2.98 7.25 -7.76
N ASN A 21 -3.67 6.39 -7.01
CA ASN A 21 -4.66 6.83 -6.03
C ASN A 21 -4.06 6.96 -4.63
N TYR A 22 -2.76 6.69 -4.47
CA TYR A 22 -2.11 6.73 -3.16
C TYR A 22 -1.80 8.18 -2.77
N SER A 23 -2.18 8.54 -1.55
CA SER A 23 -1.77 9.80 -0.92
C SER A 23 -1.26 9.51 0.48
N MET A 24 -0.09 10.03 0.81
CA MET A 24 0.43 10.02 2.20
C MET A 24 -0.28 11.08 3.08
N GLY A 25 -1.17 11.89 2.49
CA GLY A 25 -1.77 13.03 3.16
C GLY A 25 -0.70 14.02 3.61
N ASP A 26 -0.75 14.38 4.89
CA ASP A 26 0.21 15.27 5.55
C ASP A 26 1.31 14.52 6.33
N ALA A 27 1.45 13.20 6.14
CA ALA A 27 2.52 12.42 6.77
C ALA A 27 3.84 12.51 6.00
N GLU A 28 4.97 12.62 6.71
CA GLU A 28 6.30 12.59 6.10
C GLU A 28 6.74 11.17 5.69
N ILE A 29 6.20 10.12 6.34
CA ILE A 29 6.52 8.73 6.03
C ILE A 29 5.41 7.77 6.43
N SER A 30 5.20 6.72 5.64
CA SER A 30 4.33 5.60 6.00
C SER A 30 5.10 4.47 6.69
N VAL A 31 4.42 3.65 7.50
CA VAL A 31 5.00 2.44 8.13
C VAL A 31 5.62 1.52 7.06
N THR A 32 4.93 1.31 5.93
CA THR A 32 5.44 0.52 4.80
C THR A 32 6.75 1.07 4.24
N THR A 33 6.86 2.39 4.10
CA THR A 33 8.11 3.02 3.66
C THR A 33 9.20 2.89 4.73
N MET A 34 8.84 3.01 6.00
CA MET A 34 9.77 2.97 7.13
C MET A 34 10.48 1.63 7.28
N ILE A 35 9.80 0.52 7.00
CA ILE A 35 10.38 -0.83 7.05
C ILE A 35 11.22 -1.18 5.80
N ASP A 36 11.13 -0.38 4.73
CA ASP A 36 11.98 -0.52 3.54
C ASP A 36 13.37 0.11 3.77
N SER A 37 14.31 -0.14 2.86
CA SER A 37 15.67 0.39 2.92
C SER A 37 15.68 1.93 2.97
N PRO A 38 16.24 2.54 4.03
CA PRO A 38 16.29 3.99 4.16
C PRO A 38 17.03 4.66 2.99
N ARG A 39 18.12 4.03 2.53
CA ARG A 39 18.91 4.54 1.39
C ARG A 39 18.09 4.55 0.11
N ILE A 40 17.33 3.49 -0.17
CA ILE A 40 16.49 3.42 -1.35
C ILE A 40 15.40 4.49 -1.28
N ASN A 41 14.76 4.68 -0.13
CA ASN A 41 13.75 5.72 0.05
C ASN A 41 14.29 7.13 -0.20
N ILE A 42 15.46 7.45 0.36
CA ILE A 42 16.11 8.75 0.15
C ILE A 42 16.45 8.96 -1.33
N LEU A 43 17.01 7.95 -1.98
CA LEU A 43 17.37 8.02 -3.41
C LEU A 43 16.14 8.15 -4.31
N ARG A 44 15.07 7.38 -4.04
CA ARG A 44 13.80 7.47 -4.78
C ARG A 44 13.19 8.87 -4.68
N ARG A 45 13.19 9.46 -3.48
CA ARG A 45 12.72 10.84 -3.26
C ARG A 45 13.58 11.85 -4.02
N LYS A 46 14.91 11.73 -3.94
CA LYS A 46 15.85 12.67 -4.57
C LYS A 46 15.80 12.63 -6.10
N HIS A 47 15.60 11.44 -6.68
CA HIS A 47 15.65 11.21 -8.12
C HIS A 47 14.27 10.91 -8.72
N TRP A 48 13.18 11.32 -8.05
CA TRP A 48 11.82 10.95 -8.41
C TRP A 48 11.49 11.23 -9.88
N ASP A 49 11.93 12.38 -10.41
CA ASP A 49 11.64 12.81 -11.77
C ASP A 49 12.50 12.10 -12.84
N GLU A 50 13.59 11.46 -12.41
CA GLU A 50 14.46 10.62 -13.24
C GLU A 50 13.98 9.17 -13.29
N LEU A 51 13.21 8.73 -12.27
CA LEU A 51 12.67 7.38 -12.23
C LEU A 51 11.67 7.12 -13.36
N THR A 52 11.83 5.95 -13.96
CA THR A 52 10.91 5.40 -14.97
C THR A 52 10.43 4.04 -14.49
N GLU A 53 9.12 3.79 -14.58
CA GLU A 53 8.48 2.53 -14.19
C GLU A 53 7.57 2.08 -15.33
N ASP A 54 7.60 0.80 -15.70
CA ASP A 54 6.67 0.32 -16.72
C ASP A 54 5.31 0.00 -16.10
N VAL A 55 4.24 0.26 -16.84
CA VAL A 55 2.88 -0.03 -16.40
C VAL A 55 2.66 -1.51 -16.10
N SER A 56 3.38 -2.42 -16.77
CA SER A 56 3.29 -3.85 -16.49
C SER A 56 3.80 -4.22 -15.10
N ASP A 57 4.78 -3.46 -14.56
CA ASP A 57 5.31 -3.66 -13.21
C ASP A 57 4.26 -3.29 -12.12
N LYS A 58 3.28 -2.45 -12.48
CA LYS A 58 2.20 -2.02 -11.58
C LYS A 58 1.10 -3.05 -11.37
N VAL A 59 1.04 -4.09 -12.21
CA VAL A 59 -0.06 -5.09 -12.18
C VAL A 59 -0.20 -5.72 -10.78
N TRP A 60 0.92 -6.12 -10.17
CA TRP A 60 0.88 -6.73 -8.84
C TRP A 60 0.41 -5.77 -7.75
N SER A 61 0.85 -4.51 -7.80
CA SER A 61 0.40 -3.49 -6.85
C SER A 61 -1.11 -3.26 -6.98
N VAL A 62 -1.63 -3.18 -8.21
CA VAL A 62 -3.05 -2.97 -8.46
C VAL A 62 -3.88 -4.18 -8.05
N LEU A 63 -3.41 -5.40 -8.31
CA LEU A 63 -4.06 -6.63 -7.84
C LEU A 63 -4.11 -6.69 -6.31
N GLY A 64 -3.02 -6.33 -5.64
CA GLY A 64 -2.99 -6.22 -4.18
C GLY A 64 -4.05 -5.24 -3.68
N THR A 65 -4.06 -4.01 -4.19
CA THR A 65 -5.08 -3.01 -3.83
C THR A 65 -6.51 -3.50 -4.09
N ALA A 66 -6.75 -4.18 -5.22
CA ALA A 66 -8.07 -4.72 -5.54
C ALA A 66 -8.54 -5.77 -4.52
N VAL A 67 -7.64 -6.65 -4.06
CA VAL A 67 -7.95 -7.67 -3.05
C VAL A 67 -8.31 -7.03 -1.70
N HIS A 68 -7.55 -6.04 -1.24
CA HIS A 68 -7.87 -5.32 0.01
C HIS A 68 -9.22 -4.62 -0.08
N ASN A 69 -9.50 -3.90 -1.16
CA ASN A 69 -10.78 -3.22 -1.37
C ASN A 69 -11.99 -4.19 -1.34
N ILE A 70 -11.81 -5.44 -1.79
CA ILE A 70 -12.86 -6.47 -1.72
C ILE A 70 -13.12 -6.88 -0.27
N PHE A 71 -12.07 -7.04 0.54
CA PHE A 71 -12.21 -7.41 1.95
C PHE A 71 -12.74 -6.26 2.81
N GLU A 72 -12.34 -5.02 2.54
CA GLU A 72 -12.86 -3.83 3.22
C GLU A 72 -14.38 -3.67 3.05
N ALA A 73 -14.93 -4.06 1.90
CA ALA A 73 -16.35 -3.88 1.59
C ALA A 73 -17.30 -4.73 2.47
N GLU A 74 -16.79 -5.75 3.15
CA GLU A 74 -17.57 -6.68 3.98
C GLU A 74 -17.38 -6.34 5.47
N GLU A 75 -17.97 -5.22 5.91
CA GLU A 75 -17.93 -4.80 7.32
C GLU A 75 -18.52 -5.88 8.26
N SER A 76 -17.83 -6.15 9.36
CA SER A 76 -18.26 -7.08 10.40
C SER A 76 -18.12 -6.43 11.77
N ALA A 77 -19.11 -6.60 12.65
CA ALA A 77 -19.23 -5.88 13.91
C ALA A 77 -18.04 -6.07 14.87
N ASP A 78 -17.29 -7.17 14.74
CA ASP A 78 -16.15 -7.49 15.59
C ASP A 78 -14.80 -7.02 15.03
N TYR A 79 -14.79 -6.42 13.83
CA TYR A 79 -13.58 -6.09 13.09
C TYR A 79 -13.52 -4.61 12.74
N ILE A 80 -12.32 -4.03 12.88
CA ILE A 80 -11.99 -2.71 12.34
C ILE A 80 -11.13 -2.95 11.09
N LEU A 81 -11.60 -2.51 9.94
CA LEU A 81 -10.92 -2.71 8.65
C LEU A 81 -10.27 -1.40 8.17
N GLU A 82 -9.11 -1.52 7.54
CA GLU A 82 -8.38 -0.42 6.83
C GLU A 82 -8.15 0.87 7.65
N GLU A 83 -8.10 0.77 8.99
CA GLU A 83 -7.96 1.93 9.86
C GLU A 83 -6.63 2.64 9.64
N ARG A 84 -6.69 3.96 9.40
CA ARG A 84 -5.51 4.82 9.37
C ARG A 84 -5.18 5.34 10.75
N LEU A 85 -3.96 5.06 11.21
CA LEU A 85 -3.40 5.66 12.41
C LEU A 85 -2.30 6.66 12.04
N HIS A 86 -2.23 7.73 12.81
CA HIS A 86 -1.20 8.74 12.70
C HIS A 86 -0.52 8.93 14.05
N VAL A 87 0.80 9.01 14.04
CA VAL A 87 1.60 9.34 15.22
C VAL A 87 2.67 10.34 14.85
N THR A 88 2.91 11.31 15.74
CA THR A 88 4.06 12.20 15.62
C THR A 88 5.16 11.68 16.52
N PHE A 89 6.30 11.30 15.93
CA PHE A 89 7.47 10.88 16.68
C PHE A 89 8.64 11.81 16.36
N LYS A 90 9.11 12.55 17.38
CA LYS A 90 9.94 13.74 17.18
C LYS A 90 9.24 14.70 16.21
N ASP A 91 9.89 15.12 15.14
CA ASP A 91 9.34 16.04 14.14
C ASP A 91 8.81 15.32 12.89
N TRP A 92 8.57 14.01 12.97
CA TRP A 92 8.03 13.22 11.84
C TRP A 92 6.62 12.74 12.16
N LYS A 93 5.67 13.11 11.30
CA LYS A 93 4.34 12.51 11.23
C LYS A 93 4.42 11.21 10.45
N VAL A 94 4.15 10.13 11.14
CA VAL A 94 4.14 8.76 10.63
C VAL A 94 2.70 8.33 10.44
N SER A 95 2.39 7.72 9.30
CA SER A 95 1.08 7.11 9.03
C SER A 95 1.18 5.61 8.81
N GLY A 96 0.17 4.86 9.27
CA GLY A 96 0.02 3.44 9.00
C GLY A 96 -1.43 3.12 8.71
N ALA A 97 -1.66 2.16 7.83
CA ALA A 97 -2.98 1.58 7.59
C ALA A 97 -2.93 0.12 8.05
N ILE A 98 -3.84 -0.27 8.94
CA ILE A 98 -3.95 -1.65 9.41
C ILE A 98 -5.14 -2.28 8.67
N ASP A 99 -4.89 -3.36 7.93
CA ASP A 99 -5.95 -3.99 7.13
C ASP A 99 -7.09 -4.52 8.00
N VAL A 100 -6.75 -5.23 9.09
CA VAL A 100 -7.74 -5.85 9.98
C VAL A 100 -7.29 -5.78 11.43
N GLN A 101 -8.21 -5.39 12.31
CA GLN A 101 -8.06 -5.47 13.75
C GLN A 101 -9.28 -6.14 14.36
N ARG A 102 -9.06 -6.96 15.39
CA ARG A 102 -10.12 -7.64 16.14
C ARG A 102 -9.82 -7.65 17.62
N MET A 103 -10.77 -7.18 18.43
CA MET A 103 -10.71 -7.34 19.88
C MET A 103 -11.11 -8.77 20.26
N ASN A 104 -10.23 -9.48 20.96
CA ASN A 104 -10.49 -10.84 21.41
C ASN A 104 -11.27 -10.83 22.74
N PRO A 105 -12.01 -11.91 23.09
CA PRO A 105 -12.76 -11.99 24.34
C PRO A 105 -11.91 -11.90 25.61
N ASP A 106 -10.61 -12.20 25.53
CA ASP A 106 -9.65 -12.09 26.63
C ASP A 106 -9.07 -10.67 26.80
N GLY A 107 -9.54 -9.71 25.99
CA GLY A 107 -9.11 -8.31 26.02
C GLY A 107 -7.83 -8.04 25.22
N THR A 108 -7.30 -9.02 24.48
CA THR A 108 -6.15 -8.81 23.57
C THR A 108 -6.60 -8.28 22.21
N LEU A 109 -5.69 -7.60 21.49
CA LEU A 109 -5.94 -7.12 20.12
C LEU A 109 -5.18 -8.00 19.12
N SER A 110 -5.90 -8.60 18.18
CA SER A 110 -5.31 -9.26 17.01
C SER A 110 -5.27 -8.29 15.84
N ILE A 111 -4.13 -8.24 15.15
CA ILE A 111 -3.97 -7.51 13.88
C ILE A 111 -3.61 -8.49 12.77
N ALA A 112 -4.16 -8.30 11.58
CA ALA A 112 -3.80 -9.06 10.39
C ALA A 112 -3.49 -8.14 9.21
N ASP A 113 -2.57 -8.61 8.36
CA ASP A 113 -2.08 -7.91 7.19
C ASP A 113 -2.16 -8.88 6.00
N TYR A 114 -3.10 -8.64 5.10
CA TYR A 114 -3.35 -9.50 3.96
C TYR A 114 -2.28 -9.28 2.89
N LYS A 115 -1.82 -10.39 2.30
CA LYS A 115 -0.76 -10.34 1.28
C LYS A 115 -1.17 -11.11 0.03
N CYS A 116 -1.22 -10.41 -1.09
CA CYS A 116 -1.30 -11.02 -2.41
C CYS A 116 0.12 -11.36 -2.88
N THR A 117 0.39 -12.64 -3.15
CA THR A 117 1.72 -13.10 -3.61
C THR A 117 1.58 -14.07 -4.78
N SER A 118 2.59 -14.13 -5.65
CA SER A 118 2.59 -14.97 -6.86
C SER A 118 3.04 -16.41 -6.61
N VAL A 119 3.50 -16.72 -5.40
CA VAL A 119 3.95 -18.05 -4.97
C VAL A 119 3.08 -18.52 -3.83
N TRP A 120 2.85 -19.83 -3.76
CA TRP A 120 2.00 -20.43 -2.74
C TRP A 120 2.55 -20.17 -1.34
N SER A 121 1.97 -19.23 -0.62
CA SER A 121 2.12 -19.07 0.83
C SER A 121 0.86 -19.64 1.47
N VAL A 122 0.98 -20.80 2.13
CA VAL A 122 -0.11 -21.34 2.95
C VAL A 122 -0.39 -20.33 4.07
N ILE A 123 -1.64 -19.88 4.14
CA ILE A 123 -2.23 -19.08 5.23
C ILE A 123 -2.35 -19.97 6.47
#